data_AF-A0A3L7RU91-F1
#
_entry.id   AF-A0A3L7RU91-F1
#
_cell.length_a   1.000
_cell.length_b   1.000
_cell.length_c   1.000
_cell.angle_alpha   90.00
_cell.angle_beta   90.00
_cell.angle_gamma   90.00
#
_symmetry.space_group_name_H-M   'P 1'
#
loop_
_entity.id
_entity.type
_entity.pdbx_description
1 polymer ?
#
loop_
_entity_poly.entity_id
_entity_poly.type
_entity_poly.pdbx_seq_one_letter_code
_entity_poly.pdbx_strand_id
1 'polypeptide(L)'
;MPSHRPTVVVGILGLRLDAGQTEERWTRWRPTVSLCQHEDLVVDRLELVHLPSERDLAAVVAGDIGTVSPETVVTCHEIGVADPWDFEEVFASLHGFARSLEFRTDD
;
A
#
# COMPACT_ATOMS: atom_id res chain seq x y z
N MET A 1 -13.11 -24.63 12.78
CA MET A 1 -12.75 -23.84 11.60
C MET A 1 -11.28 -23.48 11.74
N PRO A 2 -10.42 -23.63 10.72
CA PRO A 2 -9.08 -23.07 10.81
C PRO A 2 -9.21 -21.57 11.08
N SER A 3 -8.38 -21.04 11.98
CA SER A 3 -8.33 -19.60 12.25
C SER A 3 -7.95 -18.86 10.97
N HIS A 4 -8.65 -17.77 10.67
CA HIS A 4 -8.26 -16.88 9.59
C HIS A 4 -6.83 -16.39 9.85
N ARG A 5 -5.90 -16.67 8.93
CA ARG A 5 -4.55 -16.10 8.98
C ARG A 5 -4.62 -14.74 8.29
N PRO A 6 -4.27 -13.63 8.98
CA PRO A 6 -4.32 -12.31 8.37
C PRO A 6 -3.44 -12.24 7.11
N THR A 7 -4.02 -11.77 6.02
CA THR A 7 -3.33 -11.46 4.77
C THR A 7 -2.79 -10.05 4.83
N VAL A 8 -1.46 -9.92 4.86
CA VAL A 8 -0.77 -8.62 4.81
C VAL A 8 -0.14 -8.45 3.44
N VAL A 9 -0.49 -7.36 2.75
CA VAL A 9 0.11 -6.95 1.48
C VAL A 9 1.11 -5.83 1.74
N VAL A 10 2.28 -5.91 1.10
CA VAL A 10 3.24 -4.81 1.02
C VAL A 10 3.27 -4.31 -0.42
N GLY A 11 2.99 -3.03 -0.62
CA GLY A 11 2.93 -2.42 -1.95
C GLY A 11 3.67 -1.10 -2.02
N ILE A 12 4.31 -0.81 -3.15
CA ILE A 12 4.87 0.52 -3.46
C ILE A 12 3.83 1.28 -4.28
N LEU A 13 3.50 2.50 -3.85
CA LEU A 13 2.49 3.34 -4.47
C LEU A 13 2.81 3.65 -5.94
N GLY A 14 1.87 3.31 -6.84
CA GLY A 14 1.99 3.59 -8.27
C GLY A 14 1.61 5.02 -8.63
N LEU A 15 2.58 5.87 -8.97
CA LEU A 15 2.33 7.30 -9.20
C LEU A 15 1.48 7.64 -10.44
N ARG A 16 1.39 6.71 -11.40
CA ARG A 16 0.65 6.93 -12.66
C ARG A 16 -0.72 6.28 -12.60
N LEU A 17 -0.76 4.98 -12.34
CA LEU A 17 -2.00 4.22 -12.41
C LEU A 17 -2.88 4.44 -11.18
N ASP A 18 -2.37 4.82 -10.01
CA ASP A 18 -3.20 5.07 -8.83
C ASP A 18 -3.59 6.55 -8.62
N ALA A 19 -3.06 7.47 -9.44
CA ALA A 19 -3.29 8.92 -9.44
C ALA A 19 -4.76 9.43 -9.46
N GLY A 20 -4.94 10.75 -9.49
CA GLY A 20 -6.23 11.38 -9.77
C GLY A 20 -6.96 11.88 -8.52
N GLN A 21 -7.40 13.13 -8.58
CA GLN A 21 -8.04 13.85 -7.49
C GLN A 21 -9.55 14.08 -7.73
N THR A 22 -10.05 13.76 -8.92
CA THR A 22 -11.44 13.92 -9.34
C THR A 22 -12.18 12.59 -9.29
N GLU A 23 -13.51 12.61 -9.42
CA GLU A 23 -14.35 11.40 -9.48
C GLU A 23 -14.02 10.49 -10.66
N GLU A 24 -13.50 11.04 -11.76
CA GLU A 24 -13.10 10.27 -12.95
C GLU A 24 -12.08 9.17 -12.64
N ARG A 25 -11.35 9.26 -11.52
CA ARG A 25 -10.40 8.23 -11.08
C ARG A 25 -11.05 6.84 -10.90
N TRP A 26 -12.37 6.76 -10.68
CA TRP A 26 -13.10 5.50 -10.57
C TRP A 26 -13.35 4.79 -11.90
N THR A 27 -13.16 5.51 -13.03
CA THR A 27 -13.37 4.97 -14.39
C THR A 27 -12.13 4.28 -14.97
N ARG A 28 -10.98 4.42 -14.30
CA ARG A 28 -9.69 3.87 -14.74
C ARG A 28 -9.22 2.80 -13.78
N TRP A 29 -8.42 1.86 -14.29
CA TRP A 29 -7.84 0.81 -13.46
C TRP A 29 -6.75 1.38 -12.53
N ARG A 30 -6.90 1.14 -11.23
CA ARG A 30 -6.01 1.60 -10.15
C ARG A 30 -5.51 0.39 -9.38
N PRO A 31 -4.32 -0.14 -9.68
CA PRO A 31 -3.87 -1.45 -9.19
C PRO A 31 -3.94 -1.59 -7.68
N THR A 32 -3.54 -0.56 -6.93
CA THR A 32 -3.51 -0.61 -5.45
C THR A 32 -4.92 -0.66 -4.87
N VAL A 33 -5.86 0.09 -5.45
CA VAL A 33 -7.27 0.08 -5.03
C VAL A 33 -7.96 -1.21 -5.48
N SER A 34 -7.75 -1.63 -6.73
CA SER A 34 -8.35 -2.83 -7.30
C SER A 34 -7.88 -4.12 -6.61
N LEU A 35 -6.67 -4.14 -6.05
CA LEU A 35 -6.22 -5.25 -5.21
C LEU A 35 -7.17 -5.48 -4.01
N CYS A 36 -7.64 -4.39 -3.40
CA CYS A 36 -8.55 -4.44 -2.25
C CYS A 36 -10.02 -4.57 -2.67
N GLN A 37 -10.33 -4.65 -3.97
CA GLN A 37 -11.70 -4.87 -4.48
C GLN A 37 -11.99 -6.35 -4.75
N HIS A 38 -11.00 -7.24 -4.60
CA HIS A 38 -11.13 -8.62 -5.00
C HIS A 38 -11.86 -9.46 -3.94
N GLU A 39 -13.05 -9.99 -4.26
CA GLU A 39 -13.89 -10.71 -3.30
C GLU A 39 -13.23 -11.99 -2.74
N ASP A 40 -12.44 -12.69 -3.56
CA ASP A 40 -11.76 -13.93 -3.16
C ASP A 40 -10.44 -13.71 -2.38
N LEU A 41 -10.00 -12.46 -2.19
CA LEU A 41 -8.79 -12.11 -1.45
C LEU A 41 -9.10 -10.99 -0.44
N VAL A 42 -9.44 -11.39 0.79
CA VAL A 42 -9.60 -10.43 1.88
C VAL A 42 -8.22 -9.98 2.35
N VAL A 43 -7.88 -8.71 2.09
CA VAL A 43 -6.66 -8.08 2.59
C VAL A 43 -6.95 -7.49 3.97
N ASP A 44 -6.38 -8.04 5.02
CA ASP A 44 -6.57 -7.47 6.37
C ASP A 44 -5.76 -6.19 6.55
N ARG A 45 -4.55 -6.15 5.97
CA ARG A 45 -3.63 -5.02 6.12
C ARG A 45 -2.85 -4.75 4.84
N LEU A 46 -2.80 -3.48 4.43
CA LEU A 46 -1.96 -2.99 3.35
C LEU A 46 -0.89 -2.05 3.90
N GLU A 47 0.38 -2.46 3.81
CA GLU A 47 1.54 -1.60 4.06
C GLU A 47 1.88 -0.87 2.75
N LEU A 48 1.45 0.40 2.64
CA LEU A 48 1.60 1.21 1.43
C LEU A 48 2.83 2.11 1.53
N VAL A 49 3.90 1.72 0.85
CA VAL A 49 5.17 2.45 0.79
C VAL A 49 5.09 3.54 -0.27
N HIS A 50 5.51 4.76 0.07
CA HIS A 50 5.55 5.88 -0.87
C HIS A 50 6.72 6.84 -0.58
N LEU A 51 7.03 7.71 -1.56
CA LEU A 51 7.97 8.81 -1.36
C LEU A 51 7.29 9.96 -0.57
N PRO A 52 8.05 10.77 0.19
CA PRO A 52 7.50 11.92 0.92
C PRO A 52 6.73 12.90 0.04
N SER A 53 7.13 13.06 -1.23
CA SER A 53 6.44 13.93 -2.21
C SER A 53 5.02 13.45 -2.56
N GLU A 54 4.72 12.18 -2.29
CA GLU A 54 3.50 11.50 -2.75
C GLU A 54 2.50 11.24 -1.60
N ARG A 55 2.69 11.91 -0.46
CA ARG A 55 1.84 11.78 0.73
C ARG A 55 0.36 12.01 0.43
N ASP A 56 0.04 13.04 -0.35
CA ASP A 56 -1.34 13.37 -0.68
C ASP A 56 -1.98 12.28 -1.54
N LEU A 57 -1.23 11.71 -2.49
CA LEU A 57 -1.71 10.60 -3.29
C LEU A 57 -1.92 9.35 -2.44
N ALA A 58 -1.00 9.05 -1.53
CA ALA A 58 -1.13 7.92 -0.60
C ALA A 58 -2.39 8.05 0.26
N ALA A 59 -2.68 9.25 0.76
CA ALA A 59 -3.90 9.52 1.54
C ALA A 59 -5.18 9.33 0.70
N VAL A 60 -5.20 9.78 -0.55
CA VAL A 60 -6.32 9.55 -1.47
C VAL A 60 -6.53 8.06 -1.72
N VAL A 61 -5.46 7.31 -2.03
CA VAL A 61 -5.54 5.87 -2.26
C VAL A 61 -6.02 5.13 -1.02
N ALA A 62 -5.51 5.46 0.17
CA ALA A 62 -5.95 4.86 1.42
C ALA A 62 -7.44 5.14 1.70
N GLY A 63 -7.90 6.37 1.46
CA GLY A 63 -9.31 6.73 1.58
C GLY A 63 -10.20 5.96 0.61
N ASP A 64 -9.78 5.86 -0.65
CA ASP A 64 -10.52 5.11 -1.67
C ASP A 64 -10.58 3.60 -1.34
N ILE A 65 -9.51 3.02 -0.82
CA ILE A 65 -9.52 1.63 -0.31
C ILE A 65 -10.55 1.47 0.80
N GLY A 66 -10.59 2.40 1.77
CA GLY A 66 -11.58 2.36 2.85
C GLY A 66 -13.04 2.43 2.37
N THR A 67 -13.30 2.96 1.17
CA THR A 67 -14.65 2.92 0.58
C THR A 67 -15.02 1.59 -0.07
N VAL A 68 -14.04 0.82 -0.56
CA VAL A 68 -14.28 -0.42 -1.32
C VAL A 68 -14.00 -1.69 -0.53
N SER A 69 -13.13 -1.60 0.48
CA SER A 69 -12.88 -2.64 1.48
C SER A 69 -12.71 -1.97 2.85
N PRO A 70 -13.83 -1.69 3.54
CA PRO A 70 -13.82 -1.07 4.87
C PRO A 70 -13.09 -1.88 5.94
N GLU A 71 -12.93 -3.18 5.72
CA GLU A 71 -12.19 -4.10 6.59
C GLU A 71 -10.66 -4.04 6.40
N THR A 72 -10.18 -3.53 5.26
CA THR A 72 -8.73 -3.39 5.02
C THR A 72 -8.15 -2.25 5.85
N VAL A 73 -7.14 -2.55 6.67
CA VAL A 73 -6.35 -1.52 7.38
C VAL A 73 -5.18 -1.08 6.50
N VAL A 74 -5.20 0.17 6.04
CA VAL A 74 -4.07 0.75 5.27
C VAL A 74 -3.13 1.50 6.19
N THR A 75 -1.84 1.17 6.15
CA THR A 75 -0.77 1.89 6.86
C THR A 75 0.20 2.45 5.83
N CYS A 76 0.35 3.78 5.79
CA CYS A 76 1.26 4.45 4.87
C CYS A 76 2.66 4.58 5.47
N HIS A 77 3.68 4.23 4.69
CA HIS A 77 5.09 4.29 5.09
C HIS A 77 5.88 5.17 4.13
N GLU A 78 6.55 6.19 4.67
CA GLU A 78 7.42 7.06 3.89
C GLU A 78 8.84 6.50 3.84
N ILE A 79 9.37 6.34 2.63
CA ILE A 79 10.78 6.02 2.40
C ILE A 79 11.45 7.19 1.67
N GLY A 80 12.55 7.69 2.23
CA GLY A 80 13.37 8.71 1.57
C GLY A 80 14.38 8.03 0.64
N VAL A 81 14.29 8.33 -0.66
CA VAL A 81 15.29 7.93 -1.65
C VAL A 81 15.60 9.15 -2.52
N ALA A 82 16.88 9.54 -2.59
CA ALA A 82 17.34 10.66 -3.38
C ALA A 82 17.48 10.31 -4.86
N ASP A 83 18.10 9.16 -5.18
CA ASP A 83 18.14 8.62 -6.53
C ASP A 83 17.39 7.27 -6.60
N PRO A 84 16.19 7.21 -7.22
CA PRO A 84 15.43 5.97 -7.34
C PRO A 84 16.10 4.92 -8.23
N TRP A 85 17.19 5.26 -8.92
CA TRP A 85 18.00 4.34 -9.72
C TRP A 85 19.27 3.89 -9.00
N ASP A 86 19.61 4.48 -7.86
CA ASP A 86 20.65 3.96 -6.98
C ASP A 86 20.10 2.74 -6.23
N PHE A 87 20.50 1.57 -6.69
CA PHE A 87 20.05 0.31 -6.13
C PHE A 87 20.46 0.13 -4.66
N GLU A 88 21.64 0.62 -4.25
CA GLU A 88 22.11 0.48 -2.87
C GLU A 88 21.25 1.33 -1.93
N GLU A 89 20.95 2.57 -2.31
CA GLU A 89 20.09 3.46 -1.55
C GLU A 89 18.66 2.92 -1.44
N VAL A 90 18.08 2.49 -2.56
CA VAL A 90 16.73 1.90 -2.61
C VAL A 90 16.68 0.64 -1.74
N PHE A 91 17.66 -0.25 -1.87
CA PHE A 91 17.72 -1.48 -1.09
C PHE A 91 17.85 -1.19 0.41
N ALA A 92 18.75 -0.29 0.81
CA ALA A 92 18.94 0.07 2.21
C ALA A 92 17.66 0.65 2.82
N SER A 93 16.94 1.49 2.08
CA SER A 93 15.69 2.11 2.52
C SER A 93 14.57 1.08 2.67
N LEU A 94 14.37 0.23 1.67
CA LEU A 94 13.36 -0.85 1.71
C LEU A 94 13.70 -1.91 2.77
N HIS A 95 14.98 -2.21 2.97
CA HIS A 95 15.44 -3.11 4.01
C HIS A 95 15.16 -2.53 5.40
N GLY A 96 15.44 -1.24 5.62
CA GLY A 96 15.10 -0.54 6.86
C GLY A 96 13.60 -0.60 7.17
N PHE A 97 12.77 -0.32 6.16
CA PHE A 97 11.31 -0.47 6.26
C PHE A 97 10.89 -1.91 6.57
N ALA A 98 11.41 -2.91 5.86
CA ALA A 98 11.07 -4.31 6.10
C ALA A 98 11.43 -4.77 7.52
N ARG A 99 12.49 -4.21 8.10
CA ARG A 99 12.90 -4.48 9.49
C ARG A 99 12.02 -3.79 10.53
N SER A 100 11.29 -2.73 10.18
CA SER A 100 10.32 -2.09 11.08
C SER A 100 8.95 -2.74 11.06
N LEU A 101 8.66 -3.62 10.09
CA LEU A 101 7.39 -4.34 10.04
C LEU A 101 7.31 -5.35 11.18
N GLU A 102 6.35 -5.14 12.07
CA GLU A 102 6.00 -6.09 13.11
C GLU A 102 4.97 -7.08 12.58
N PHE A 103 5.45 -8.28 12.24
CA PHE A 103 4.59 -9.44 12.03
C PHE A 103 4.47 -10.18 13.36
N ARG A 104 3.25 -10.31 13.89
CA ARG A 104 2.99 -11.25 15.00
C ARG A 104 3.11 -12.66 14.43
N THR A 105 4.30 -13.24 14.52
CA THR A 105 4.57 -14.54 13.89
C THR A 105 4.00 -15.72 14.64
N ASP A 106 3.46 -15.56 15.85
CA ASP A 106 2.85 -16.64 16.63
C ASP A 106 1.71 -16.15 17.54
N ASP A 107 0.55 -16.82 17.42
CA ASP A 107 -0.27 -17.40 18.49
C ASP A 107 -0.80 -18.76 17.98
#